data_AF-A0A2X2K053-F1
#
_entry.id   AF-A0A2X2K053-F1
#
_cell.length_a   1.000
_cell.length_b   1.000
_cell.length_c   1.000
_cell.angle_alpha   90.00
_cell.angle_beta   90.00
_cell.angle_gamma   90.00
#
_symmetry.space_group_name_H-M   'P 1'
#
loop_
_entity.id
_entity.type
_entity.pdbx_description
1 polymer ?
#
loop_
_entity_poly.entity_id
_entity_poly.type
_entity_poly.pdbx_seq_one_letter_code
_entity_poly.pdbx_strand_id
1 'polypeptide(L)'
;MLDDLELDLNKYQLSLSRKRGEGIYLVGTESKKREFLSQLMVNNLNSTSVYSVIENHFVFHSLNQIHKDFVDLERIFNVERLLMDYLSALPYQLTESSYLTLTVHIVLSISRIKNGEYVALNDDIYDSVQNTFEHKVASELADKLGQIYDVTFNLAEIAFITIHLRGAKRKNLNDTSLNNRCEENKIKAFVKKVEMISGMTFADLDTLVDGLTLHLNPAINRLQANIETYNPLTDMIKFKYPRLFENVRLALNDCWPDLIFPESEIAFIVLHFGGSIKNQGNRFLNILVVCSSGMGTSRLLSTRSRTSF
;
A
#
# COMPACT_ATOMS: atom_id res chain seq x y z
N MET A 1 -0.38 4.66 27.00
CA MET A 1 0.86 4.66 27.82
C MET A 1 1.96 3.96 27.03
N LEU A 2 3.24 4.13 27.39
CA LEU A 2 4.37 3.42 26.74
C LEU A 2 4.22 1.89 26.81
N ASP A 3 3.57 1.39 27.85
CA ASP A 3 3.31 -0.05 28.02
C ASP A 3 2.24 -0.57 27.03
N ASP A 4 1.29 0.27 26.60
CA ASP A 4 0.34 -0.09 25.54
C ASP A 4 1.03 -0.14 24.17
N LEU A 5 2.00 0.77 23.94
CA LEU A 5 2.80 0.81 22.71
C LEU A 5 3.65 -0.46 22.56
N GLU A 6 4.19 -1.00 23.67
CA GLU A 6 4.99 -2.23 23.67
C GLU A 6 4.21 -3.45 23.13
N LEU A 7 2.88 -3.51 23.36
CA LEU A 7 2.03 -4.57 22.83
C LEU A 7 1.89 -4.49 21.30
N ASP A 8 1.77 -3.29 20.76
CA ASP A 8 1.68 -3.07 19.31
C ASP A 8 3.03 -3.29 18.63
N LEU A 9 4.15 -2.89 19.26
CA LEU A 9 5.49 -3.08 18.73
C LEU A 9 5.86 -4.56 18.53
N ASN A 10 5.38 -5.45 19.40
CA ASN A 10 5.59 -6.89 19.26
C ASN A 10 5.03 -7.46 17.95
N LYS A 11 3.94 -6.89 17.42
CA LYS A 11 3.36 -7.30 16.12
C LYS A 11 4.34 -7.08 14.95
N TYR A 12 5.22 -6.09 15.11
CA TYR A 12 6.24 -5.71 14.13
C TYR A 12 7.61 -6.28 14.45
N GLN A 13 7.74 -7.19 15.43
CA GLN A 13 9.04 -7.69 15.91
C GLN A 13 9.95 -6.57 16.45
N LEU A 14 9.34 -5.55 17.05
CA LEU A 14 10.01 -4.41 17.66
C LEU A 14 9.84 -4.44 19.18
N SER A 15 10.78 -3.84 19.90
CA SER A 15 10.73 -3.68 21.36
C SER A 15 11.24 -2.31 21.80
N LEU A 16 10.93 -1.90 23.04
CA LEU A 16 11.48 -0.68 23.62
C LEU A 16 12.65 -0.99 24.55
N SER A 17 13.75 -0.27 24.35
CA SER A 17 14.86 -0.22 25.29
C SER A 17 14.80 1.08 26.07
N ARG A 18 14.76 0.98 27.39
CA ARG A 18 14.72 2.14 28.30
C ARG A 18 16.07 2.24 29.00
N LYS A 19 16.84 3.28 28.68
CA LYS A 19 18.14 3.53 29.32
C LYS A 19 18.08 4.79 30.17
N ARG A 20 18.39 4.63 31.46
CA ARG A 20 18.40 5.72 32.43
C ARG A 20 19.45 6.77 32.01
N GLY A 21 19.01 8.00 31.76
CA GLY A 21 19.86 9.11 31.34
C GLY A 21 20.05 9.25 29.82
N GLU A 22 19.66 8.25 29.02
CA GLU A 22 19.77 8.28 27.54
C GLU A 22 18.39 8.33 26.85
N GLY A 23 17.32 7.90 27.55
CA GLY A 23 15.94 7.96 27.04
C GLY A 23 15.39 6.61 26.62
N ILE A 24 14.51 6.62 25.62
CA ILE A 24 13.78 5.44 25.13
C ILE A 24 14.13 5.23 23.65
N TYR A 25 14.48 3.99 23.31
CA TYR A 25 14.89 3.60 21.97
C TYR A 25 14.05 2.44 21.46
N LEU A 26 13.75 2.46 20.16
CA LEU A 26 13.12 1.35 19.47
C LEU A 26 14.19 0.35 19.00
N VAL A 27 14.03 -0.92 19.36
CA VAL A 27 14.95 -2.02 19.04
C VAL A 27 14.30 -2.99 18.06
N GLY A 28 15.04 -3.36 17.02
CA GLY A 28 14.62 -4.25 15.94
C GLY A 28 15.34 -3.92 14.63
N THR A 29 15.08 -4.68 13.57
CA THR A 29 15.70 -4.41 12.26
C THR A 29 15.19 -3.10 11.68
N GLU A 30 16.02 -2.43 10.88
CA GLU A 30 15.63 -1.15 10.27
C GLU A 30 14.40 -1.31 9.35
N SER A 31 14.30 -2.45 8.66
CA SER A 31 13.12 -2.81 7.85
C SER A 31 11.84 -2.78 8.71
N LYS A 32 11.83 -3.45 9.85
CA LYS A 32 10.67 -3.48 10.77
C LYS A 32 10.36 -2.13 11.40
N LYS A 33 11.37 -1.30 11.68
CA LYS A 33 11.16 0.08 12.17
C LYS A 33 10.46 0.94 11.11
N ARG A 34 10.90 0.85 9.85
CA ARG A 34 10.28 1.56 8.72
C ARG A 34 8.88 1.05 8.41
N GLU A 35 8.65 -0.25 8.59
CA GLU A 35 7.34 -0.89 8.55
C GLU A 35 6.36 -0.20 9.51
N PHE A 36 6.74 -0.15 10.79
CA PHE A 36 5.93 0.48 11.83
C PHE A 36 5.73 1.99 11.61
N LEU A 37 6.78 2.72 11.22
CA LEU A 37 6.69 4.15 10.90
C LEU A 37 5.76 4.42 9.72
N SER A 38 5.80 3.58 8.69
CA SER A 38 4.88 3.69 7.55
C SER A 38 3.42 3.53 7.99
N GLN A 39 3.14 2.58 8.91
CA GLN A 39 1.80 2.44 9.50
C GLN A 39 1.37 3.69 10.25
N LEU A 40 2.25 4.23 11.09
CA LEU A 40 1.96 5.42 11.88
C LEU A 40 1.70 6.63 11.00
N MET A 41 2.49 6.84 9.95
CA MET A 41 2.26 7.91 8.98
C MET A 41 0.87 7.76 8.37
N VAL A 42 0.56 6.58 7.83
CA VAL A 42 -0.75 6.31 7.20
C VAL A 42 -1.93 6.48 8.15
N ASN A 43 -1.83 5.99 9.40
CA ASN A 43 -2.90 6.11 10.39
C ASN A 43 -3.12 7.57 10.85
N ASN A 44 -2.08 8.41 10.79
CA ASN A 44 -2.15 9.83 11.14
C ASN A 44 -2.52 10.73 9.95
N LEU A 45 -2.41 10.23 8.71
CA LEU A 45 -3.06 10.84 7.56
C LEU A 45 -4.57 10.58 7.72
N ASN A 46 -5.38 11.61 8.04
CA ASN A 46 -6.83 11.48 8.26
C ASN A 46 -7.48 10.54 7.22
N SER A 47 -8.38 9.66 7.69
CA SER A 47 -9.11 8.68 6.86
C SER A 47 -9.84 9.31 5.67
N THR A 48 -10.15 10.61 5.74
CA THR A 48 -10.76 11.40 4.67
C THR A 48 -9.81 11.70 3.50
N SER A 49 -8.52 11.94 3.77
CA SER A 49 -7.50 12.14 2.71
C SER A 49 -7.18 10.85 1.95
N VAL A 50 -7.35 9.70 2.59
CA VAL A 50 -7.21 8.38 1.94
C VAL A 50 -8.49 8.01 1.18
N TYR A 51 -9.66 8.52 1.58
CA TYR A 51 -10.93 8.24 0.90
C TYR A 51 -11.03 8.89 -0.50
N SER A 52 -10.37 10.05 -0.72
CA SER A 52 -10.27 10.65 -2.06
C SER A 52 -9.35 9.90 -3.02
N VAL A 53 -8.57 8.93 -2.53
CA VAL A 53 -7.68 8.07 -3.33
C VAL A 53 -8.46 7.01 -4.12
N ILE A 54 -9.72 6.75 -3.75
CA ILE A 54 -10.55 5.68 -4.32
C ILE A 54 -11.32 6.14 -5.58
N GLU A 55 -11.39 7.46 -5.86
CA GLU A 55 -12.17 8.03 -6.97
C GLU A 55 -11.30 8.77 -8.02
N ASN A 56 -10.27 8.11 -8.57
CA ASN A 56 -9.63 8.45 -9.85
C ASN A 56 -9.14 9.90 -10.10
N HIS A 57 -8.87 10.70 -9.06
CA HIS A 57 -8.11 11.95 -9.17
C HIS A 57 -7.23 12.15 -7.94
N PHE A 58 -5.92 11.98 -8.10
CA PHE A 58 -4.95 12.43 -7.12
C PHE A 58 -4.85 13.96 -7.20
N VAL A 59 -5.60 14.66 -6.35
CA VAL A 59 -5.29 16.05 -6.02
C VAL A 59 -4.92 16.07 -4.55
N PHE A 60 -3.64 16.30 -4.27
CA PHE A 60 -3.03 16.46 -2.93
C PHE A 60 -3.58 17.67 -2.12
N HIS A 61 -4.81 18.12 -2.37
CA HIS A 61 -5.34 19.35 -1.79
C HIS A 61 -5.77 19.22 -0.31
N SER A 62 -5.85 17.99 0.22
CA SER A 62 -6.47 17.69 1.53
C SER A 62 -5.50 17.53 2.69
N LEU A 63 -4.18 17.63 2.48
CA LEU A 63 -3.17 17.48 3.55
C LEU A 63 -2.99 18.73 4.43
N ASN A 64 -3.72 19.81 4.15
CA ASN A 64 -3.63 21.10 4.85
C ASN A 64 -4.04 21.09 6.34
N GLN A 65 -4.39 19.94 6.93
CA GLN A 65 -4.81 19.85 8.34
C GLN A 65 -3.97 18.89 9.21
N ILE A 66 -2.87 18.34 8.68
CA ILE A 66 -2.00 17.46 9.46
C ILE A 66 -1.01 18.29 10.26
N HIS A 67 -0.84 17.95 11.54
CA HIS A 67 0.18 18.56 12.41
C HIS A 67 1.55 18.46 11.72
N LYS A 68 2.22 19.61 11.58
CA LYS A 68 3.49 19.83 10.85
C LYS A 68 4.66 18.95 11.30
N ASP A 69 4.53 18.20 12.40
CA ASP A 69 5.68 17.64 13.11
C ASP A 69 6.01 16.18 12.73
N PHE A 70 5.12 15.45 12.05
CA PHE A 70 5.32 14.02 11.75
C PHE A 70 5.56 13.68 10.28
N VAL A 71 5.06 14.51 9.35
CA VAL A 71 5.17 14.30 7.90
C VAL A 71 5.48 15.63 7.22
N ASP A 72 6.70 15.74 6.69
CA ASP A 72 7.14 16.89 5.91
C ASP A 72 6.45 16.85 4.53
N LEU A 73 5.28 17.48 4.43
CA LEU A 73 4.47 17.51 3.21
C LEU A 73 5.24 18.09 2.03
N GLU A 74 6.10 19.08 2.27
CA GLU A 74 6.98 19.66 1.25
C GLU A 74 7.95 18.60 0.70
N ARG A 75 8.45 17.72 1.56
CA ARG A 75 9.28 16.59 1.14
C ARG A 75 8.53 15.59 0.27
N ILE A 76 7.27 15.28 0.60
CA ILE A 76 6.44 14.39 -0.24
C ILE A 76 6.29 14.98 -1.65
N PHE A 77 5.89 16.25 -1.77
CA PHE A 77 5.72 16.90 -3.08
C PHE A 77 7.03 16.96 -3.88
N ASN A 78 8.15 17.23 -3.23
CA ASN A 78 9.46 17.27 -3.90
C ASN A 78 9.91 15.88 -4.39
N VAL A 79 9.68 14.83 -3.59
CA VAL A 79 9.93 13.44 -4.00
C VAL A 79 9.00 13.04 -5.15
N GLU A 80 7.72 13.41 -5.09
CA GLU A 80 6.74 13.14 -6.14
C GLU A 80 7.17 13.75 -7.48
N ARG A 81 7.59 15.02 -7.50
CA ARG A 81 8.05 15.67 -8.73
C ARG A 81 9.26 14.94 -9.34
N LEU A 82 10.21 14.54 -8.51
CA LEU A 82 11.38 13.76 -8.96
C LEU A 82 10.96 12.40 -9.50
N LEU A 83 10.03 11.71 -8.82
CA LEU A 83 9.49 10.46 -9.34
C LEU A 83 8.87 10.65 -10.73
N MET A 84 8.08 11.69 -10.97
CA MET A 84 7.53 11.96 -12.30
C MET A 84 8.61 12.11 -13.37
N ASP A 85 9.68 12.85 -13.08
CA ASP A 85 10.78 13.08 -14.02
C ASP A 85 11.52 11.79 -14.38
N TYR A 86 11.88 10.98 -13.38
CA TYR A 86 12.69 9.77 -13.57
C TYR A 86 11.89 8.58 -14.08
N LEU A 87 10.64 8.42 -13.64
CA LEU A 87 9.78 7.33 -14.09
C LEU A 87 9.35 7.49 -15.55
N SER A 88 9.43 8.70 -16.12
CA SER A 88 9.18 8.93 -17.55
C SER A 88 10.15 8.17 -18.47
N ALA A 89 11.33 7.79 -17.95
CA ALA A 89 12.31 6.99 -18.68
C ALA A 89 11.93 5.49 -18.77
N LEU A 90 10.99 5.02 -17.93
CA LEU A 90 10.52 3.63 -17.98
C LEU A 90 9.63 3.41 -19.20
N PRO A 91 9.74 2.24 -19.86
CA PRO A 91 8.86 1.91 -21.00
C PRO A 91 7.42 1.58 -20.57
N TYR A 92 7.08 1.76 -19.30
CA TYR A 92 5.80 1.44 -18.70
C TYR A 92 5.48 2.42 -17.57
N GLN A 93 4.20 2.50 -17.23
CA GLN A 93 3.72 3.30 -16.11
C GLN A 93 3.52 2.44 -14.87
N LEU A 94 3.85 3.00 -13.70
CA LEU A 94 3.56 2.38 -12.41
C LEU A 94 2.04 2.36 -12.16
N THR A 95 1.57 1.38 -11.40
CA THR A 95 0.23 1.44 -10.81
C THR A 95 0.19 2.53 -9.72
N GLU A 96 -0.98 3.09 -9.46
CA GLU A 96 -1.15 4.13 -8.43
C GLU A 96 -0.71 3.65 -7.04
N SER A 97 -1.03 2.40 -6.68
CA SER A 97 -0.57 1.79 -5.42
C SER A 97 0.94 1.61 -5.34
N SER A 98 1.58 1.21 -6.44
CA SER A 98 3.04 1.06 -6.51
C SER A 98 3.74 2.40 -6.40
N TYR A 99 3.19 3.43 -7.06
CA TYR A 99 3.70 4.80 -7.01
C TYR A 99 3.61 5.38 -5.61
N LEU A 100 2.46 5.21 -4.94
CA LEU A 100 2.26 5.66 -3.57
C LEU A 100 3.23 4.96 -2.61
N THR A 101 3.34 3.63 -2.70
CA THR A 101 4.22 2.84 -1.85
C THR A 101 5.68 3.27 -2.02
N LEU A 102 6.12 3.48 -3.26
CA LEU A 102 7.44 3.98 -3.57
C LEU A 102 7.68 5.38 -3.00
N THR A 103 6.71 6.28 -3.12
CA THR A 103 6.80 7.66 -2.61
C THR A 103 6.95 7.68 -1.09
N VAL A 104 6.08 6.96 -0.37
CA VAL A 104 6.13 6.86 1.10
C VAL A 104 7.47 6.25 1.53
N HIS A 105 7.91 5.18 0.86
CA HIS A 105 9.19 4.55 1.17
C HIS A 105 10.36 5.51 1.01
N ILE A 106 10.46 6.23 -0.12
CA ILE A 106 11.56 7.17 -0.36
C ILE A 106 11.60 8.28 0.70
N VAL A 107 10.43 8.85 1.03
CA VAL A 107 10.33 9.91 2.05
C VAL A 107 10.81 9.41 3.41
N LEU A 108 10.46 8.19 3.77
CA LEU A 108 10.94 7.53 4.98
C LEU A 108 12.43 7.23 4.92
N SER A 109 12.93 6.65 3.83
CA SER A 109 14.35 6.37 3.61
C SER A 109 15.17 7.64 3.84
N ILE A 110 14.79 8.77 3.25
CA ILE A 110 15.48 10.05 3.47
C ILE A 110 15.51 10.41 4.95
N SER A 111 14.38 10.30 5.66
CA SER A 111 14.31 10.63 7.08
C SER A 111 15.19 9.73 7.94
N ARG A 112 15.27 8.44 7.63
CA ARG A 112 16.05 7.46 8.40
C ARG A 112 17.53 7.55 8.08
N ILE A 113 17.91 7.75 6.82
CA ILE A 113 19.30 7.95 6.40
C ILE A 113 19.88 9.21 7.05
N LYS A 114 19.11 10.31 7.18
CA LYS A 114 19.54 11.51 7.91
C LYS A 114 19.93 11.24 9.37
N ASN A 115 19.37 10.18 9.97
CA ASN A 115 19.70 9.75 11.32
C ASN A 115 20.82 8.69 11.35
N GLY A 116 21.44 8.38 10.20
CA GLY A 116 22.43 7.31 10.07
C GLY A 116 21.84 5.90 10.12
N GLU A 117 20.53 5.75 9.88
CA GLU A 117 19.81 4.47 10.00
C GLU A 117 19.55 3.86 8.62
N TYR A 118 20.24 2.76 8.34
CA TYR A 118 20.27 2.11 7.03
C TYR A 118 19.67 0.71 7.04
N VAL A 119 19.00 0.35 5.95
CA VAL A 119 18.61 -1.05 5.71
C VAL A 119 19.88 -1.86 5.39
N ALA A 120 19.96 -3.05 5.98
CA ALA A 120 21.04 -3.99 5.70
C ALA A 120 20.94 -4.51 4.26
N LEU A 121 22.08 -4.61 3.58
CA LEU A 121 22.14 -5.21 2.25
C LEU A 121 21.85 -6.70 2.35
N ASN A 122 20.97 -7.18 1.47
CA ASN A 122 20.82 -8.59 1.17
C ASN A 122 21.41 -8.81 -0.23
N ASP A 123 22.53 -9.52 -0.28
CA ASP A 123 23.30 -9.71 -1.52
C ASP A 123 22.50 -10.48 -2.57
N ASP A 124 21.72 -11.49 -2.19
CA ASP A 124 20.85 -12.25 -3.12
C ASP A 124 19.81 -11.34 -3.79
N ILE A 125 19.22 -10.44 -3.00
CA ILE A 125 18.23 -9.47 -3.50
C ILE A 125 18.91 -8.47 -4.44
N TYR A 126 20.05 -7.90 -4.04
CA TYR A 126 20.78 -6.96 -4.87
C TYR A 126 21.23 -7.60 -6.19
N ASP A 127 21.78 -8.81 -6.13
CA ASP A 127 22.27 -9.54 -7.29
C ASP A 127 21.17 -9.85 -8.29
N SER A 128 19.95 -10.12 -7.80
CA SER A 128 18.78 -10.36 -8.65
C SER A 128 18.32 -9.12 -9.44
N VAL A 129 18.72 -7.91 -9.03
CA VAL A 129 18.23 -6.65 -9.61
C VAL A 129 19.29 -5.73 -10.21
N GLN A 130 20.56 -5.84 -9.81
CA GLN A 130 21.62 -4.87 -10.17
C GLN A 130 21.81 -4.67 -11.69
N ASN A 131 21.52 -5.69 -12.50
CA ASN A 131 21.75 -5.65 -13.95
C ASN A 131 20.53 -5.19 -14.77
N THR A 132 19.48 -4.66 -14.14
CA THR A 132 18.27 -4.26 -14.88
C THR A 132 18.22 -2.79 -15.24
N PHE A 133 17.40 -2.47 -16.25
CA PHE A 133 17.16 -1.08 -16.64
C PHE A 133 16.54 -0.28 -15.48
N GLU A 134 15.64 -0.90 -14.73
CA GLU A 134 15.05 -0.29 -13.54
C GLU A 134 16.10 0.04 -12.48
N HIS A 135 17.15 -0.77 -12.35
CA HIS A 135 18.23 -0.46 -11.42
C HIS A 135 18.96 0.82 -11.81
N LYS A 136 19.19 1.01 -13.11
CA LYS A 136 19.76 2.25 -13.62
C LYS A 136 18.89 3.46 -13.26
N VAL A 137 17.58 3.38 -13.51
CA VAL A 137 16.62 4.45 -13.17
C VAL A 137 16.59 4.71 -11.66
N ALA A 138 16.57 3.64 -10.86
CA ALA A 138 16.59 3.72 -9.39
C ALA A 138 17.86 4.38 -8.86
N SER A 139 19.02 4.04 -9.40
CA SER A 139 20.32 4.63 -9.02
C SER A 139 20.38 6.12 -9.36
N GLU A 140 19.96 6.51 -10.57
CA GLU A 140 19.97 7.93 -10.96
C GLU A 140 18.98 8.76 -10.12
N LEU A 141 17.82 8.20 -9.79
CA LEU A 141 16.85 8.82 -8.87
C LEU A 141 17.45 8.96 -7.45
N ALA A 142 18.07 7.90 -6.94
CA ALA A 142 18.68 7.88 -5.61
C ALA A 142 19.83 8.89 -5.49
N ASP A 143 20.67 9.01 -6.52
CA ASP A 143 21.73 10.01 -6.60
C ASP A 143 21.16 11.44 -6.53
N LYS A 144 20.06 11.70 -7.26
CA LYS A 144 19.44 13.02 -7.28
C LYS A 144 18.79 13.38 -5.95
N LEU A 145 18.10 12.41 -5.33
CA LEU A 145 17.56 12.55 -3.99
C LEU A 145 18.68 12.78 -2.97
N GLY A 146 19.79 12.06 -3.10
CA GLY A 146 20.97 12.22 -2.25
C GLY A 146 21.54 13.64 -2.29
N GLN A 147 21.65 14.23 -3.48
CA GLN A 147 22.09 15.61 -3.66
C GLN A 147 21.13 16.64 -3.04
N ILE A 148 19.82 16.45 -3.19
CA ILE A 148 18.81 17.42 -2.71
C ILE A 148 18.69 17.39 -1.19
N TYR A 149 18.77 16.20 -0.60
CA TYR A 149 18.53 16.00 0.82
C TYR A 149 19.80 15.84 1.66
N ASP A 150 20.97 15.88 1.03
CA ASP A 150 22.29 15.67 1.64
C ASP A 150 22.37 14.32 2.38
N VAL A 151 22.06 13.25 1.64
CA VAL A 151 22.04 11.87 2.13
C VAL A 151 22.69 10.93 1.12
N THR A 152 23.17 9.78 1.58
CA THR A 152 23.70 8.73 0.70
C THR A 152 22.80 7.51 0.75
N PHE A 153 22.23 7.13 -0.38
CA PHE A 153 21.47 5.88 -0.50
C PHE A 153 22.45 4.72 -0.68
N ASN A 154 22.37 3.70 0.18
CA ASN A 154 23.20 2.51 0.02
C ASN A 154 22.60 1.54 -1.02
N LEU A 155 23.33 0.48 -1.36
CA LEU A 155 22.87 -0.52 -2.33
C LEU A 155 21.53 -1.17 -1.95
N ALA A 156 21.24 -1.33 -0.65
CA ALA A 156 19.99 -1.92 -0.18
C ALA A 156 18.78 -1.00 -0.48
N GLU A 157 18.94 0.31 -0.26
CA GLU A 157 17.91 1.30 -0.58
C GLU A 157 17.65 1.36 -2.09
N ILE A 158 18.72 1.35 -2.90
CA ILE A 158 18.62 1.36 -4.36
C ILE A 158 17.97 0.07 -4.85
N ALA A 159 18.34 -1.09 -4.29
CA ALA A 159 17.71 -2.37 -4.60
C ALA A 159 16.19 -2.32 -4.31
N PHE A 160 15.80 -1.74 -3.18
CA PHE A 160 14.39 -1.60 -2.83
C PHE A 160 13.60 -0.74 -3.82
N ILE A 161 14.13 0.43 -4.19
CA ILE A 161 13.54 1.27 -5.24
C ILE A 161 13.43 0.45 -6.52
N THR A 162 14.50 -0.23 -6.92
CA THR A 162 14.54 -1.07 -8.13
C THR A 162 13.43 -2.13 -8.14
N ILE A 163 13.23 -2.83 -7.02
CA ILE A 163 12.19 -3.86 -6.87
C ILE A 163 10.80 -3.27 -7.06
N HIS A 164 10.55 -2.06 -6.54
CA HIS A 164 9.27 -1.37 -6.71
C HIS A 164 9.03 -0.94 -8.16
N LEU A 165 10.08 -0.49 -8.86
CA LEU A 165 9.99 -0.18 -10.28
C LEU A 165 9.70 -1.43 -11.11
N ARG A 166 10.46 -2.52 -10.89
CA ARG A 166 10.26 -3.81 -11.59
C ARG A 166 8.92 -4.43 -11.29
N GLY A 167 8.49 -4.33 -10.04
CA GLY A 167 7.21 -4.82 -9.57
C GLY A 167 6.01 -4.05 -10.10
N ALA A 168 6.25 -2.96 -10.84
CA ALA A 168 5.22 -2.12 -11.42
C ALA A 168 5.23 -2.14 -12.95
N LYS A 169 5.96 -3.09 -13.56
CA LYS A 169 6.03 -3.29 -15.00
C LYS A 169 4.63 -3.55 -15.55
N ARG A 170 4.00 -2.49 -16.09
CA ARG A 170 2.81 -2.63 -16.92
C ARG A 170 3.16 -3.53 -18.11
N LYS A 171 2.33 -4.54 -18.33
CA LYS A 171 2.29 -5.37 -19.53
C LYS A 171 2.42 -4.42 -20.72
N ASN A 172 3.47 -4.57 -21.55
CA ASN A 172 3.42 -3.99 -22.89
C ASN A 172 2.13 -4.53 -23.51
N LEU A 173 1.21 -3.66 -23.90
CA LEU A 173 -0.09 -4.02 -24.48
C LEU A 173 0.05 -4.93 -25.73
N ASN A 174 1.27 -5.10 -26.25
CA ASN A 174 1.61 -5.90 -27.42
C ASN A 174 2.30 -7.25 -27.12
N ASP A 175 2.62 -7.58 -25.86
CA ASP A 175 3.32 -8.84 -25.55
C ASP A 175 2.33 -9.98 -25.32
N THR A 176 1.96 -10.66 -26.41
CA THR A 176 0.98 -11.76 -26.45
C THR A 176 1.64 -13.14 -26.39
N SER A 177 2.63 -13.31 -25.52
CA SER A 177 3.24 -14.63 -25.29
C SER A 177 2.23 -15.64 -24.72
N LEU A 178 2.43 -16.94 -24.97
CA LEU A 178 1.57 -18.03 -24.44
C LEU A 178 1.57 -18.07 -22.91
N ASN A 179 2.67 -17.66 -22.27
CA ASN A 179 2.79 -17.61 -20.82
C ASN A 179 1.86 -16.53 -20.23
N ASN A 180 1.78 -15.36 -20.87
CA ASN A 180 0.90 -14.26 -20.45
C ASN A 180 -0.59 -14.63 -20.51
N ARG A 181 -1.01 -15.50 -21.44
CA ARG A 181 -2.39 -16.00 -21.53
C ARG A 181 -2.71 -17.01 -20.42
N CYS A 182 -1.74 -17.84 -20.02
CA CYS A 182 -1.90 -18.80 -18.93
C CYS A 182 -2.08 -18.07 -17.59
N GLU A 183 -1.27 -17.04 -17.34
CA GLU A 183 -1.35 -16.21 -16.14
C GLU A 183 -2.68 -15.45 -16.04
N GLU A 184 -3.13 -14.84 -17.13
CA GLU A 184 -4.41 -14.12 -17.18
C GLU A 184 -5.60 -15.04 -16.92
N ASN A 185 -5.58 -16.27 -17.46
CA ASN A 185 -6.62 -17.26 -17.18
C ASN A 185 -6.67 -17.67 -15.71
N LYS A 186 -5.50 -17.80 -15.06
CA LYS A 186 -5.41 -18.10 -13.64
C LYS A 186 -5.98 -16.97 -12.78
N ILE A 187 -5.74 -15.72 -13.18
CA ILE A 187 -6.29 -14.54 -12.50
C ILE A 187 -7.80 -14.43 -12.71
N LYS A 188 -8.30 -14.71 -13.91
CA LYS A 188 -9.75 -14.82 -14.17
C LYS A 188 -10.40 -15.90 -13.29
N ALA A 189 -9.76 -17.05 -13.11
CA ALA A 189 -10.23 -18.09 -12.20
C ALA A 189 -10.23 -17.61 -10.74
N PHE A 190 -9.19 -16.90 -10.32
CA PHE A 190 -9.12 -16.28 -8.99
C PHE A 190 -10.25 -15.28 -8.74
N VAL A 191 -10.53 -14.37 -9.67
CA VAL A 191 -11.66 -13.43 -9.53
C VAL A 191 -12.99 -14.16 -9.38
N LYS A 192 -13.26 -15.17 -10.23
CA LYS A 192 -14.46 -16.00 -10.13
C LYS A 192 -14.56 -16.75 -8.80
N LYS A 193 -13.44 -17.20 -8.25
CA LYS A 193 -13.40 -17.84 -6.94
C LYS A 193 -13.78 -16.86 -5.84
N VAL A 194 -13.26 -15.63 -5.89
CA VAL A 194 -13.66 -14.57 -4.94
C VAL A 194 -15.15 -14.25 -5.07
N GLU A 195 -15.70 -14.15 -6.28
CA GLU A 195 -17.15 -13.98 -6.50
C GLU A 195 -17.95 -15.12 -5.87
N MET A 196 -17.54 -16.37 -6.08
CA MET A 196 -18.20 -17.55 -5.54
C MET A 196 -18.20 -17.59 -4.01
N ILE A 197 -17.05 -17.28 -3.37
CA ILE A 197 -16.91 -17.30 -1.91
C ILE A 197 -17.66 -16.11 -1.29
N SER A 198 -17.58 -14.94 -1.90
CA SER A 198 -18.13 -13.70 -1.33
C SER A 198 -19.61 -13.47 -1.63
N GLY A 199 -20.14 -14.07 -2.70
CA GLY A 199 -21.46 -13.74 -3.26
C GLY A 199 -21.51 -12.35 -3.92
N MET A 200 -20.39 -11.64 -4.02
CA MET A 200 -20.30 -10.33 -4.66
C MET A 200 -20.13 -10.48 -6.18
N THR A 201 -20.49 -9.44 -6.91
CA THR A 201 -20.15 -9.31 -8.33
C THR A 201 -19.31 -8.06 -8.52
N PHE A 202 -18.38 -8.13 -9.44
CA PHE A 202 -17.47 -7.03 -9.73
C PHE A 202 -17.86 -6.33 -11.04
N ALA A 203 -17.81 -5.00 -11.03
CA ALA A 203 -17.96 -4.17 -12.21
C ALA A 203 -16.66 -4.19 -13.01
N ASP A 204 -16.79 -4.11 -14.34
CA ASP A 204 -15.67 -4.03 -15.27
C ASP A 204 -14.60 -5.12 -15.03
N LEU A 205 -14.99 -6.37 -15.28
CA LEU A 205 -14.17 -7.54 -15.03
C LEU A 205 -12.82 -7.47 -15.75
N ASP A 206 -12.78 -6.91 -16.95
CA ASP A 206 -11.55 -6.79 -17.73
C ASP A 206 -10.57 -5.85 -17.03
N THR A 207 -11.02 -4.67 -16.57
CA THR A 207 -10.19 -3.74 -15.79
C THR A 207 -9.71 -4.35 -14.46
N LEU A 208 -10.57 -5.10 -13.76
CA LEU A 208 -10.19 -5.80 -12.51
C LEU A 208 -9.11 -6.85 -12.77
N VAL A 209 -9.29 -7.69 -13.80
CA VAL A 209 -8.33 -8.73 -14.17
C VAL A 209 -7.01 -8.12 -14.61
N ASP A 210 -7.05 -7.04 -15.40
CA ASP A 210 -5.83 -6.33 -15.81
C ASP A 210 -5.11 -5.75 -14.59
N GLY A 211 -5.82 -5.05 -13.70
CA GLY A 211 -5.26 -4.51 -12.46
C GLY A 211 -4.63 -5.60 -11.58
N LEU A 212 -5.31 -6.72 -11.39
CA LEU A 212 -4.80 -7.87 -10.65
C LEU A 212 -3.61 -8.53 -11.35
N THR A 213 -3.58 -8.60 -12.68
CA THR A 213 -2.43 -9.12 -13.45
C THR A 213 -1.20 -8.27 -13.24
N LEU A 214 -1.38 -6.95 -13.24
CA LEU A 214 -0.30 -6.01 -13.00
C LEU A 214 0.25 -6.08 -11.57
N HIS A 215 -0.54 -6.52 -10.60
CA HIS A 215 -0.12 -6.62 -9.21
C HIS A 215 0.37 -8.02 -8.81
N LEU A 216 -0.40 -9.07 -9.12
CA LEU A 216 -0.14 -10.44 -8.69
C LEU A 216 1.10 -11.04 -9.33
N ASN A 217 1.33 -10.82 -10.62
CA ASN A 217 2.53 -11.36 -11.29
C ASN A 217 3.83 -10.90 -10.61
N PRO A 218 4.05 -9.60 -10.37
CA PRO A 218 5.23 -9.16 -9.64
C PRO A 218 5.20 -9.53 -8.15
N ALA A 219 4.02 -9.57 -7.51
CA ALA A 219 3.91 -10.03 -6.12
C ALA A 219 4.36 -11.49 -5.96
N ILE A 220 3.92 -12.38 -6.86
CA ILE A 220 4.32 -13.79 -6.88
C ILE A 220 5.84 -13.92 -7.05
N ASN A 221 6.43 -13.16 -7.97
CA ASN A 221 7.88 -13.16 -8.16
C ASN A 221 8.62 -12.73 -6.88
N ARG A 222 8.11 -11.72 -6.17
CA ARG A 222 8.68 -11.30 -4.87
C ARG A 222 8.54 -12.38 -3.81
N LEU A 223 7.37 -13.03 -3.71
CA LEU A 223 7.13 -14.12 -2.77
C LEU A 223 8.07 -15.30 -3.00
N GLN A 224 8.25 -15.70 -4.27
CA GLN A 224 9.18 -16.77 -4.64
C GLN A 224 10.65 -16.42 -4.33
N ALA A 225 11.00 -15.14 -4.42
CA ALA A 225 12.32 -14.63 -4.05
C ALA A 225 12.47 -14.33 -2.55
N ASN A 226 11.48 -14.65 -1.70
CA ASN A 226 11.44 -14.33 -0.27
C ASN A 226 11.66 -12.83 0.03
N ILE A 227 11.20 -11.95 -0.85
CA ILE A 227 11.27 -10.51 -0.68
C ILE A 227 10.04 -10.08 0.13
N GLU A 228 10.25 -9.67 1.38
CA GLU A 228 9.19 -9.11 2.22
C GLU A 228 8.71 -7.77 1.66
N THR A 229 7.39 -7.62 1.57
CA THR A 229 6.72 -6.37 1.22
C THR A 229 5.76 -5.95 2.31
N TYR A 230 5.60 -4.64 2.41
CA TYR A 230 4.76 -4.04 3.43
C TYR A 230 3.66 -3.17 2.83
N ASN A 231 2.46 -3.29 3.40
CA ASN A 231 1.35 -2.41 3.12
C ASN A 231 0.97 -1.65 4.40
N PRO A 232 1.27 -0.35 4.51
CA PRO A 232 0.94 0.45 5.69
C PRO A 232 -0.57 0.68 5.87
N LEU A 233 -1.41 0.20 4.95
CA LEU A 233 -2.87 0.28 5.06
C LEU A 233 -3.46 -1.06 5.53
N THR A 234 -2.64 -2.08 5.81
CA THR A 234 -3.12 -3.46 6.09
C THR A 234 -4.18 -3.50 7.18
N ASP A 235 -3.89 -2.94 8.35
CA ASP A 235 -4.82 -2.98 9.49
C ASP A 235 -6.11 -2.22 9.21
N MET A 236 -6.00 -1.06 8.56
CA MET A 236 -7.16 -0.27 8.16
C MET A 236 -8.03 -1.02 7.15
N ILE A 237 -7.41 -1.70 6.17
CA ILE A 237 -8.11 -2.50 5.15
C ILE A 237 -8.80 -3.70 5.79
N LYS A 238 -8.12 -4.40 6.72
CA LYS A 238 -8.70 -5.50 7.50
C LYS A 238 -9.89 -5.04 8.33
N PHE A 239 -9.78 -3.87 8.97
CA PHE A 239 -10.87 -3.29 9.75
C PHE A 239 -12.07 -2.88 8.88
N LYS A 240 -11.81 -2.27 7.71
CA LYS A 240 -12.85 -1.76 6.81
C LYS A 240 -13.52 -2.86 5.98
N TYR A 241 -12.77 -3.86 5.54
CA TYR A 241 -13.22 -4.92 4.64
C TYR A 241 -12.95 -6.34 5.19
N PRO A 242 -13.30 -6.67 6.45
CA PRO A 242 -12.87 -7.90 7.10
C PRO A 242 -13.32 -9.16 6.36
N ARG A 243 -14.56 -9.15 5.83
CA ARG A 243 -15.12 -10.29 5.07
C ARG A 243 -14.45 -10.44 3.71
N LEU A 244 -14.25 -9.35 2.98
CA LEU A 244 -13.61 -9.41 1.68
C LEU A 244 -12.14 -9.84 1.81
N PHE A 245 -11.44 -9.35 2.84
CA PHE A 245 -10.08 -9.77 3.17
C PHE A 245 -9.99 -11.29 3.35
N GLU A 246 -10.90 -11.86 4.15
CA GLU A 246 -10.93 -13.31 4.36
C GLU A 246 -11.26 -14.08 3.08
N ASN A 247 -12.24 -13.62 2.31
CA ASN A 247 -12.63 -14.26 1.04
C ASN A 247 -11.48 -14.26 0.02
N VAL A 248 -10.75 -13.15 -0.07
CA VAL A 248 -9.55 -13.02 -0.91
C VAL A 248 -8.46 -13.97 -0.44
N ARG A 249 -8.20 -14.03 0.88
CA ARG A 249 -7.23 -14.96 1.47
C ARG A 249 -7.54 -16.42 1.10
N LEU A 250 -8.80 -16.83 1.28
CA LEU A 250 -9.24 -18.19 0.95
C LEU A 250 -9.11 -18.49 -0.54
N ALA A 251 -9.45 -17.53 -1.42
CA ALA A 251 -9.30 -17.70 -2.86
C ALA A 251 -7.82 -17.77 -3.29
N LEU A 252 -6.93 -16.99 -2.67
CA LEU A 252 -5.48 -17.04 -2.93
C LEU A 252 -4.90 -18.40 -2.57
N ASN A 253 -5.24 -18.92 -1.38
CA ASN A 253 -4.77 -20.23 -0.93
C ASN A 253 -5.22 -21.37 -1.85
N ASP A 254 -6.39 -21.25 -2.48
CA ASP A 254 -6.90 -22.24 -3.43
C ASP A 254 -6.23 -22.11 -4.82
N CYS A 255 -5.99 -20.89 -5.28
CA CYS A 255 -5.42 -20.63 -6.59
C CYS A 255 -3.88 -20.79 -6.62
N TRP A 256 -3.20 -20.56 -5.50
CA TRP A 256 -1.75 -20.69 -5.33
C TRP A 256 -1.41 -21.41 -4.00
N PRO A 257 -1.71 -22.71 -3.89
CA PRO A 257 -1.55 -23.47 -2.64
C PRO A 257 -0.09 -23.58 -2.18
N ASP A 258 0.87 -23.43 -3.10
CA ASP A 258 2.30 -23.50 -2.82
C ASP A 258 2.91 -22.15 -2.38
N LEU A 259 2.11 -21.07 -2.37
CA LEU A 259 2.56 -19.73 -1.99
C LEU A 259 1.81 -19.22 -0.77
N ILE A 260 2.55 -18.69 0.20
CA ILE A 260 1.98 -18.03 1.38
C ILE A 260 1.97 -16.54 1.12
N PHE A 261 0.77 -15.98 0.94
CA PHE A 261 0.60 -14.53 0.80
C PHE A 261 0.56 -13.89 2.20
N PRO A 262 1.49 -12.95 2.52
CA PRO A 262 1.43 -12.21 3.76
C PRO A 262 0.20 -11.27 3.77
N GLU A 263 -0.25 -10.88 4.96
CA GLU A 263 -1.42 -10.01 5.11
C GLU A 263 -1.28 -8.68 4.36
N SER A 264 -0.05 -8.18 4.22
CA SER A 264 0.27 -6.97 3.45
C SER A 264 -0.08 -7.09 1.96
N GLU A 265 0.24 -8.22 1.34
CA GLU A 265 -0.08 -8.50 -0.07
C GLU A 265 -1.58 -8.76 -0.24
N ILE A 266 -2.21 -9.49 0.69
CA ILE A 266 -3.66 -9.68 0.71
C ILE A 266 -4.38 -8.32 0.77
N ALA A 267 -3.88 -7.39 1.59
CA ALA A 267 -4.44 -6.05 1.71
C ALA A 267 -4.40 -5.27 0.39
N PHE A 268 -3.29 -5.34 -0.38
CA PHE A 268 -3.24 -4.71 -1.70
C PHE A 268 -4.26 -5.33 -2.67
N ILE A 269 -4.38 -6.66 -2.67
CA ILE A 269 -5.32 -7.38 -3.55
C ILE A 269 -6.77 -7.01 -3.20
N VAL A 270 -7.10 -6.88 -1.91
CA VAL A 270 -8.43 -6.46 -1.45
C VAL A 270 -8.83 -5.09 -2.00
N LEU A 271 -7.88 -4.17 -2.21
CA LEU A 271 -8.18 -2.85 -2.78
C LEU A 271 -8.67 -2.95 -4.23
N HIS A 272 -8.08 -3.84 -5.03
CA HIS A 272 -8.53 -4.08 -6.40
C HIS A 272 -9.99 -4.56 -6.41
N PHE A 273 -10.34 -5.52 -5.56
CA PHE A 273 -11.72 -5.97 -5.45
C PHE A 273 -12.65 -4.89 -4.91
N GLY A 274 -12.21 -4.16 -3.86
CA GLY A 274 -12.98 -3.10 -3.22
C GLY A 274 -13.38 -1.97 -4.17
N GLY A 275 -12.47 -1.57 -5.07
CA GLY A 275 -12.75 -0.57 -6.11
C GLY A 275 -13.66 -1.08 -7.23
N SER A 276 -13.73 -2.40 -7.42
CA SER A 276 -14.55 -3.03 -8.46
C SER A 276 -15.86 -3.60 -7.93
N ILE A 277 -16.22 -3.45 -6.64
CA ILE A 277 -17.50 -3.97 -6.13
C ILE A 277 -18.65 -3.31 -6.89
N LYS A 278 -19.44 -4.11 -7.62
CA LYS A 278 -20.66 -3.61 -8.22
C LYS A 278 -21.64 -3.33 -7.09
N ASN A 279 -22.20 -2.13 -7.04
CA ASN A 279 -23.31 -1.81 -6.15
C ASN A 279 -24.50 -2.73 -6.49
N GLN A 280 -24.58 -3.89 -5.84
CA GLN A 280 -25.72 -4.80 -5.90
C GLN A 280 -26.85 -4.21 -5.04
N GLY A 281 -27.41 -3.11 -5.53
CA GLY A 281 -28.50 -2.40 -4.89
C GLY A 281 -28.06 -1.59 -3.68
N ASN A 282 -27.95 -0.28 -3.86
CA ASN A 282 -28.45 0.61 -2.83
C ASN A 282 -29.93 0.26 -2.64
N ARG A 283 -30.25 -0.62 -1.70
CA ARG A 283 -31.55 -0.56 -1.05
C ARG A 283 -31.52 0.73 -0.26
N PHE A 284 -31.94 1.82 -0.90
CA PHE A 284 -32.34 3.01 -0.17
C PHE A 284 -33.46 2.58 0.78
N LEU A 285 -33.12 2.40 2.05
CA LEU A 285 -34.10 2.24 3.10
C LEU A 285 -34.70 3.62 3.33
N ASN A 286 -35.92 3.83 2.82
CA ASN A 286 -36.70 5.01 3.14
C ASN A 286 -37.19 4.88 4.58
N ILE A 287 -36.48 5.51 5.50
CA ILE A 287 -36.80 5.50 6.93
C ILE A 287 -37.63 6.74 7.25
N LEU A 288 -38.90 6.54 7.63
CA LEU A 288 -39.76 7.60 8.16
C LEU A 288 -39.60 7.67 9.68
N VAL A 289 -39.07 8.78 10.19
CA VAL A 289 -38.91 9.01 11.63
C VAL A 289 -40.10 9.80 12.16
N VAL A 290 -40.92 9.16 13.00
CA VAL A 290 -42.07 9.80 13.66
C VAL A 290 -41.76 9.96 15.15
N CYS A 291 -41.85 11.20 15.65
CA CYS A 291 -41.63 11.54 17.05
C CYS A 291 -42.77 12.44 17.52
N SER A 292 -43.39 12.12 18.67
CA SER A 292 -44.49 12.90 19.26
C SER A 292 -44.06 14.27 19.80
N SER A 293 -42.75 14.53 19.87
CA SER A 293 -42.14 15.66 20.57
C SER A 293 -41.85 16.88 19.68
N GLY A 294 -42.16 16.81 18.38
CA GLY A 294 -42.03 17.93 17.43
C GLY A 294 -40.89 17.80 16.40
N MET A 295 -40.92 18.66 15.38
CA MET A 295 -40.05 18.54 14.18
C MET A 295 -38.55 18.67 14.46
N GLY A 296 -38.15 19.39 15.52
CA GLY A 296 -36.75 19.62 15.86
C GLY A 296 -36.00 18.35 16.30
N THR A 297 -36.64 17.52 17.13
CA THR A 297 -36.07 16.25 17.62
C THR A 297 -36.05 15.18 16.53
N SER A 298 -37.10 15.12 15.70
CA SER A 298 -37.11 14.24 14.52
C SER A 298 -35.98 14.54 13.57
N ARG A 299 -35.66 15.84 13.36
CA ARG A 299 -34.56 16.25 12.48
C ARG A 299 -33.20 15.85 13.07
N LEU A 300 -32.95 16.09 14.35
CA LEU A 300 -31.71 15.66 15.02
C LEU A 300 -31.50 14.14 14.97
N LEU A 301 -32.54 13.35 15.22
CA LEU A 301 -32.47 11.89 15.12
C LEU A 301 -32.23 11.43 13.67
N SER A 302 -32.92 12.04 12.71
CA SER A 302 -32.70 11.74 11.29
C SER A 302 -31.26 12.03 10.85
N THR A 303 -30.67 13.12 11.34
CA THR A 303 -29.29 13.51 11.01
C THR A 303 -28.27 12.54 11.60
N ARG A 304 -28.48 12.10 12.85
CA ARG A 304 -27.62 11.10 13.52
C ARG A 304 -27.68 9.73 12.84
N SER A 305 -28.87 9.27 12.46
CA SER A 305 -29.01 8.01 11.72
C SER A 305 -28.33 8.09 10.34
N ARG A 306 -28.35 9.26 9.69
CA ARG A 306 -27.69 9.49 8.38
C ARG A 306 -26.16 9.53 8.44
N THR A 307 -25.59 9.76 9.62
CA THR A 307 -24.13 9.83 9.83
C THR A 307 -23.56 8.53 10.39
N SER A 308 -24.41 7.66 10.93
CA SER A 308 -24.00 6.40 11.57
C SER A 308 -24.21 5.16 10.67
N PHE A 309 -24.91 5.32 9.55
CA PHE A 309 -25.23 4.27 8.57
C PHE A 309 -24.96 4.75 7.15
#